data_AF-A0A5E5BV28-F1
#
_entry.id   AF-A0A5E5BV28-F1
#
_cell.length_a   1.000
_cell.length_b   1.000
_cell.length_c   1.000
_cell.angle_alpha   90.00
_cell.angle_beta   90.00
_cell.angle_gamma   90.00
#
_symmetry.space_group_name_H-M   'P 1'
#
loop_
_entity.id
_entity.type
_entity.pdbx_description
1 polymer ?
#
loop_
_entity_poly.entity_id
_entity_poly.type
_entity_poly.pdbx_seq_one_letter_code
_entity_poly.pdbx_strand_id
1 'polypeptide(L)'
;MNDPTPPSSSSLDTPLPGVDAVVPEPGATAIFGVGTDILQISRVVGVMTRTNGRFAERVLGPEELKVYYARQKRSEVRGLAYLCTRFAAKEAVSKAIGLGMRWPMTWRAVQTLNAPSGKPVVVASGELVPWLAERQLSIEISITDEKEYAVAFAIASRNLGNIRNIASEKTQ
;
A
#
# COMPACT_ATOMS: atom_id res chain seq x y z
N MET A 1 20.57 -8.37 47.25
CA MET A 1 20.32 -7.16 46.44
C MET A 1 19.23 -7.53 45.47
N ASN A 2 18.01 -7.11 45.78
CA ASN A 2 16.80 -7.44 45.02
C ASN A 2 16.75 -6.53 43.79
N ASP A 3 16.67 -7.11 42.60
CA ASP A 3 16.24 -6.35 41.42
C ASP A 3 14.72 -6.48 41.27
N PRO A 4 14.01 -5.37 40.96
CA PRO A 4 12.56 -5.31 41.02
C PRO A 4 11.90 -5.93 39.78
N THR A 5 10.80 -6.63 40.02
CA THR A 5 9.81 -7.07 39.03
C THR A 5 9.36 -5.90 38.15
N PRO A 6 9.25 -6.04 36.81
CA PRO A 6 8.60 -5.02 35.99
C PRO A 6 7.09 -5.00 36.24
N PRO A 7 6.41 -3.85 36.14
CA PRO A 7 4.98 -3.76 36.39
C PRO A 7 4.17 -4.36 35.23
N SER A 8 3.09 -5.04 35.61
CA SER A 8 1.94 -5.32 34.75
C SER A 8 1.00 -4.11 34.71
N SER A 9 0.76 -3.55 33.54
CA SER A 9 -0.44 -2.78 33.20
C SER A 9 -0.53 -2.71 31.67
N SER A 10 -1.53 -3.31 31.01
CA SER A 10 -2.88 -2.77 30.80
C SER A 10 -2.88 -1.30 30.37
N SER A 11 -2.83 -1.06 29.06
CA SER A 11 -3.46 0.11 28.46
C SER A 11 -4.29 -0.38 27.28
N LEU A 12 -5.60 -0.26 27.48
CA LEU A 12 -6.64 -0.47 26.49
C LEU A 12 -6.32 0.34 25.24
N ASP A 13 -6.36 -0.33 24.11
CA ASP A 13 -6.43 0.25 22.78
C ASP A 13 -7.69 1.11 22.73
N THR A 14 -7.56 2.37 23.11
CA THR A 14 -8.66 3.32 23.12
C THR A 14 -8.68 3.96 21.74
N PRO A 15 -9.72 3.74 20.93
CA PRO A 15 -9.80 4.34 19.60
C PRO A 15 -9.79 5.86 19.74
N LEU A 16 -9.07 6.54 18.84
CA LEU A 16 -9.10 7.99 18.73
C LEU A 16 -10.56 8.46 18.57
N PRO A 17 -11.03 9.45 19.35
CA PRO A 17 -12.40 9.95 19.23
C PRO A 17 -12.57 10.68 17.89
N GLY A 18 -13.59 10.30 17.12
CA GLY A 18 -14.04 11.05 15.93
C GLY A 18 -13.71 10.44 14.57
N VAL A 19 -13.30 9.17 14.51
CA VAL A 19 -13.35 8.39 13.26
C VAL A 19 -14.23 7.19 13.55
N ASP A 20 -15.47 7.22 13.06
CA ASP A 20 -16.31 6.02 13.04
C ASP A 20 -15.57 4.98 12.17
N ALA A 21 -14.81 4.11 12.82
CA ALA A 21 -14.37 2.88 12.23
C ALA A 21 -15.64 2.06 12.02
N VAL A 22 -16.25 2.20 10.86
CA VAL A 22 -17.22 1.24 10.35
C VAL A 22 -16.48 -0.08 10.29
N VAL A 23 -16.58 -0.89 11.34
CA VAL A 23 -16.14 -2.27 11.34
C VAL A 23 -17.18 -2.99 10.49
N PRO A 24 -16.88 -3.39 9.24
CA PRO A 24 -17.86 -4.14 8.48
C PRO A 24 -18.07 -5.48 9.18
N GLU A 25 -19.34 -5.81 9.46
CA GLU A 25 -19.79 -7.16 9.80
C GLU A 25 -19.11 -8.19 8.88
N PRO A 26 -18.73 -9.39 9.34
CA PRO A 26 -17.98 -10.37 8.57
C PRO A 26 -18.87 -10.99 7.47
N GLY A 27 -19.15 -10.21 6.44
CA GLY A 27 -19.65 -10.66 5.15
C GLY A 27 -18.55 -11.39 4.39
N ALA A 28 -18.95 -12.22 3.42
CA ALA A 28 -18.01 -12.95 2.59
C ALA A 28 -17.02 -11.97 1.92
N THR A 29 -15.72 -12.21 2.09
CA THR A 29 -14.68 -11.44 1.39
C THR A 29 -14.28 -12.20 0.13
N ALA A 30 -14.24 -11.51 -1.00
CA ALA A 30 -13.78 -12.07 -2.26
C ALA A 30 -12.55 -11.31 -2.78
N ILE A 31 -11.65 -12.03 -3.45
CA ILE A 31 -10.52 -11.39 -4.16
C ILE A 31 -11.09 -10.65 -5.37
N PHE A 32 -10.86 -9.33 -5.42
CA PHE A 32 -11.20 -8.49 -6.56
C PHE A 32 -10.13 -8.59 -7.66
N GLY A 33 -8.86 -8.61 -7.26
CA GLY A 33 -7.75 -8.71 -8.19
C GLY A 33 -6.41 -8.86 -7.48
N VAL A 34 -5.42 -9.28 -8.27
CA VAL A 34 -4.03 -9.40 -7.84
C VAL A 34 -3.14 -8.58 -8.75
N GLY A 35 -2.05 -8.07 -8.21
CA GLY A 35 -1.06 -7.32 -8.96
C GLY A 35 0.34 -7.66 -8.50
N THR A 36 1.25 -7.79 -9.45
CA THR A 36 2.67 -7.94 -9.18
C THR A 36 3.46 -7.02 -10.09
N ASP A 37 4.59 -6.53 -9.60
CA ASP A 37 5.54 -5.78 -10.39
C ASP A 37 6.97 -6.09 -9.94
N ILE A 38 7.88 -6.17 -10.90
CA ILE A 38 9.31 -6.35 -10.69
C ILE A 38 10.06 -5.24 -11.44
N LEU A 39 10.99 -4.61 -10.75
CA LEU A 39 11.82 -3.56 -11.29
C LEU A 39 13.29 -3.90 -11.15
N GLN A 40 14.02 -3.71 -12.23
CA GLN A 40 15.48 -3.71 -12.19
C GLN A 40 15.98 -2.33 -11.76
N ILE A 41 16.73 -2.27 -10.66
CA ILE A 41 17.20 -1.03 -10.03
C ILE A 41 18.05 -0.20 -11.00
N SER A 42 18.90 -0.84 -11.81
CA SER A 42 19.74 -0.17 -12.82
C SER A 42 18.94 0.64 -13.84
N ARG A 43 17.71 0.22 -14.18
CA ARG A 43 16.82 0.98 -15.07
C ARG A 43 16.36 2.27 -14.43
N VAL A 44 16.07 2.23 -13.11
CA VAL A 44 15.66 3.41 -12.36
C VAL A 44 16.83 4.40 -12.20
N VAL A 45 18.06 3.91 -12.03
CA VAL A 45 19.27 4.76 -12.07
C VAL A 45 19.32 5.60 -13.35
N GLY A 46 19.20 4.96 -14.52
CA GLY A 46 19.23 5.67 -15.80
C GLY A 46 18.14 6.75 -15.91
N VAL A 47 16.93 6.49 -15.37
CA VAL A 47 15.84 7.47 -15.32
C VAL A 47 16.17 8.62 -14.36
N MET A 48 16.70 8.31 -13.19
CA MET A 48 17.09 9.31 -12.19
C MET A 48 18.17 10.24 -12.73
N THR A 49 19.20 9.70 -13.41
CA THR A 49 20.25 10.50 -14.05
C THR A 49 19.67 11.43 -15.12
N ARG A 50 18.83 10.92 -16.04
CA ARG A 50 18.23 11.73 -17.11
C ARG A 50 17.27 12.80 -16.60
N THR A 51 16.65 12.59 -15.45
CA THR A 51 15.68 13.53 -14.86
C THR A 51 16.28 14.47 -13.81
N ASN A 52 17.58 14.34 -13.54
CA ASN A 52 18.28 15.04 -12.45
C ASN A 52 17.56 14.84 -11.10
N GLY A 53 17.13 13.61 -10.82
CA GLY A 53 16.48 13.23 -9.56
C GLY A 53 14.98 13.56 -9.46
N ARG A 54 14.42 14.40 -10.34
CA ARG A 54 13.00 14.81 -10.33
C ARG A 54 12.01 13.65 -10.47
N PHE A 55 12.46 12.49 -10.94
CA PHE A 55 11.62 11.31 -11.03
C PHE A 55 11.09 10.85 -9.67
N ALA A 56 11.88 10.96 -8.60
CA ALA A 56 11.44 10.61 -7.25
C ALA A 56 10.24 11.45 -6.82
N GLU A 57 10.30 12.77 -7.05
CA GLU A 57 9.21 13.70 -6.75
C GLU A 57 7.96 13.39 -7.58
N ARG A 58 8.10 13.01 -8.85
CA ARG A 58 6.93 12.65 -9.68
C ARG A 58 6.21 11.40 -9.16
N VAL A 59 6.96 10.43 -8.65
CA VAL A 59 6.42 9.11 -8.26
C VAL A 59 5.91 9.12 -6.83
N LEU A 60 6.74 9.60 -5.90
CA LEU A 60 6.51 9.46 -4.47
C LEU A 60 5.48 10.47 -3.97
N GLY A 61 4.61 10.02 -3.06
CA GLY A 61 3.73 10.90 -2.31
C GLY A 61 4.49 11.67 -1.22
N PRO A 62 3.82 12.62 -0.55
CA PRO A 62 4.46 13.53 0.41
C PRO A 62 5.10 12.80 1.59
N GLU A 63 4.47 11.76 2.14
CA GLU A 63 5.02 11.01 3.28
C GLU A 63 6.14 10.07 2.84
N GLU A 64 6.03 9.48 1.65
CA GLU A 64 7.10 8.68 1.06
C GLU A 64 8.35 9.53 0.77
N LEU A 65 8.18 10.76 0.29
CA LEU A 65 9.29 11.68 0.01
C LEU A 65 10.10 11.99 1.26
N LYS A 66 9.45 12.21 2.41
CA LYS A 66 10.15 12.43 3.69
C LYS A 66 11.08 11.26 4.01
N VAL A 67 10.59 10.03 3.87
CA VAL A 67 11.38 8.81 4.13
C VAL A 67 12.48 8.64 3.08
N TYR A 68 12.18 8.89 1.81
CA TYR A 68 13.12 8.82 0.71
C TYR A 68 14.32 9.75 0.95
N TYR A 69 14.10 11.04 1.21
CA TYR A 69 15.19 11.98 1.44
C TYR A 69 16.00 11.62 2.70
N ALA A 70 15.35 11.16 3.77
CA ALA A 70 16.04 10.71 4.97
C ALA A 70 16.95 9.50 4.71
N ARG A 71 16.50 8.53 3.90
CA ARG A 71 17.30 7.37 3.49
C ARG A 71 18.42 7.76 2.53
N GLN A 72 18.12 8.59 1.53
CA GLN A 72 19.06 9.07 0.53
C GLN A 72 20.21 9.84 1.18
N LYS A 73 19.92 10.72 2.17
CA LYS A 73 20.95 11.45 2.93
C LYS A 73 21.92 10.51 3.66
N ARG A 74 21.45 9.34 4.10
CA ARG A 74 22.30 8.33 4.76
C ARG A 74 23.07 7.46 3.76
N SER A 75 22.46 7.16 2.61
CA SER A 75 23.06 6.37 1.54
C SER A 75 22.20 6.50 0.29
N GLU A 76 22.82 6.90 -0.81
CA GLU A 76 22.16 7.00 -2.11
C GLU A 76 21.53 5.67 -2.54
N VAL A 77 22.24 4.56 -2.32
CA VAL A 77 21.75 3.19 -2.61
C VAL A 77 20.47 2.89 -1.83
N ARG A 78 20.39 3.26 -0.54
CA ARG A 78 19.18 3.05 0.27
C ARG A 78 18.01 3.92 -0.16
N GLY A 79 18.29 5.16 -0.59
CA GLY A 79 17.28 6.04 -1.16
C GLY A 79 16.73 5.47 -2.46
N LEU A 80 17.61 4.99 -3.34
CA LEU A 80 17.24 4.40 -4.63
C LEU A 80 16.43 3.11 -4.46
N ALA A 81 16.87 2.19 -3.58
CA ALA A 81 16.13 0.96 -3.28
C ALA A 81 14.72 1.28 -2.74
N TYR A 82 14.60 2.28 -1.87
CA TYR A 82 13.31 2.76 -1.38
C TYR A 82 12.42 3.29 -2.52
N LEU A 83 12.94 4.13 -3.41
CA LEU A 83 12.20 4.61 -4.58
C LEU A 83 11.71 3.45 -5.47
N CYS A 84 12.56 2.46 -5.71
CA CYS A 84 12.22 1.30 -6.54
C CYS A 84 11.08 0.48 -5.91
N THR A 85 11.17 0.15 -4.63
CA THR A 85 10.08 -0.59 -3.95
C THR A 85 8.75 0.16 -3.99
N ARG A 86 8.75 1.50 -3.87
CA ARG A 86 7.53 2.31 -3.97
C ARG A 86 6.98 2.40 -5.38
N PHE A 87 7.84 2.47 -6.40
CA PHE A 87 7.39 2.41 -7.78
C PHE A 87 6.73 1.05 -8.09
N ALA A 88 7.36 -0.05 -7.68
CA ALA A 88 6.82 -1.41 -7.89
C ALA A 88 5.50 -1.58 -7.13
N ALA A 89 5.41 -1.08 -5.90
CA ALA A 89 4.20 -1.11 -5.11
C ALA A 89 3.03 -0.39 -5.79
N LYS A 90 3.26 0.80 -6.37
CA LYS A 90 2.22 1.56 -7.07
C LYS A 90 1.74 0.84 -8.33
N GLU A 91 2.65 0.23 -9.10
CA GLU A 91 2.29 -0.60 -10.26
C GLU A 91 1.49 -1.83 -9.83
N ALA A 92 1.95 -2.57 -8.82
CA ALA A 92 1.25 -3.73 -8.30
C ALA A 92 -0.16 -3.38 -7.80
N VAL A 93 -0.31 -2.30 -7.03
CA VAL A 93 -1.63 -1.81 -6.58
C VAL A 93 -2.53 -1.49 -7.76
N SER A 94 -2.02 -0.80 -8.77
CA SER A 94 -2.81 -0.40 -9.94
C SER A 94 -3.35 -1.58 -10.76
N LYS A 95 -2.56 -2.66 -10.84
CA LYS A 95 -2.95 -3.92 -11.47
C LYS A 95 -4.00 -4.63 -10.63
N ALA A 96 -3.80 -4.70 -9.31
CA ALA A 96 -4.74 -5.35 -8.38
C ALA A 96 -6.13 -4.68 -8.39
N ILE A 97 -6.20 -3.35 -8.55
CA ILE A 97 -7.48 -2.62 -8.63
C ILE A 97 -8.02 -2.48 -10.06
N GLY A 98 -7.33 -3.03 -11.07
CA GLY A 98 -7.81 -3.09 -12.46
C GLY A 98 -7.80 -1.76 -13.24
N LEU A 99 -7.20 -0.69 -12.71
CA LEU A 99 -7.12 0.61 -13.40
C LEU A 99 -5.85 0.77 -14.25
N GLY A 100 -4.74 0.14 -13.83
CA GLY A 100 -3.40 0.56 -14.27
C GLY A 100 -3.11 2.02 -13.88
N MET A 101 -2.14 2.67 -14.53
CA MET A 101 -1.87 4.11 -14.33
C MET A 101 -2.85 4.99 -15.12
N ARG A 102 -4.15 4.83 -14.84
CA ARG A 102 -5.23 5.65 -15.42
C ARG A 102 -6.07 6.25 -14.31
N TRP A 103 -6.51 7.50 -14.51
CA TRP A 103 -7.31 8.23 -13.53
C TRP A 103 -8.51 7.39 -13.04
N PRO A 104 -8.82 7.37 -11.72
CA PRO A 104 -8.21 8.19 -10.66
C PRO A 104 -6.88 7.64 -10.09
N MET A 105 -6.40 6.50 -10.59
CA MET A 105 -5.11 5.95 -10.19
C MET A 105 -3.96 6.75 -10.82
N THR A 106 -3.23 7.47 -9.98
CA THR A 106 -1.98 8.16 -10.35
C THR A 106 -0.89 7.77 -9.37
N TRP A 107 0.37 8.02 -9.73
CA TRP A 107 1.51 7.70 -8.86
C TRP A 107 1.37 8.28 -7.45
N ARG A 108 0.96 9.56 -7.33
CA ARG A 108 0.85 10.25 -6.04
C ARG A 108 -0.46 9.96 -5.31
N ALA A 109 -1.47 9.43 -6.00
CA ALA A 109 -2.73 9.04 -5.37
C ALA A 109 -2.59 7.81 -4.45
N VAL A 110 -1.48 7.07 -4.54
CA VAL A 110 -1.19 5.92 -3.68
C VAL A 110 0.17 6.07 -3.04
N GLN A 111 0.24 5.84 -1.74
CA GLN A 111 1.47 5.73 -0.96
C GLN A 111 1.56 4.36 -0.30
N THR A 112 2.78 3.82 -0.18
CA THR A 112 3.05 2.64 0.65
C THR A 112 3.85 3.06 1.88
N LEU A 113 3.18 3.09 3.03
CA LEU A 113 3.76 3.46 4.32
C LEU A 113 3.96 2.22 5.18
N ASN A 114 4.46 2.39 6.40
CA ASN A 114 4.63 1.29 7.35
C ASN A 114 3.77 1.59 8.58
N ALA A 115 2.98 0.60 9.01
CA ALA A 115 2.33 0.60 10.32
C ALA A 115 3.39 0.59 11.44
N PRO A 116 3.02 0.91 12.69
CA PRO A 116 3.95 0.84 13.83
C PRO A 116 4.63 -0.53 14.00
N SER A 117 3.96 -1.62 13.60
CA SER A 117 4.50 -2.98 13.59
C SER A 117 5.54 -3.23 12.49
N GLY A 118 5.75 -2.29 11.57
CA GLY A 118 6.58 -2.45 10.39
C GLY A 118 5.85 -3.02 9.16
N LYS A 119 4.61 -3.52 9.30
CA LYS A 119 3.81 -4.03 8.16
C LYS A 119 3.59 -2.91 7.13
N PRO A 120 3.86 -3.14 5.82
CA PRO A 120 3.55 -2.15 4.80
C PRO A 120 2.04 -1.99 4.62
N VAL A 121 1.59 -0.74 4.44
CA VAL A 121 0.17 -0.39 4.27
C VAL A 121 -0.01 0.55 3.09
N VAL A 122 -1.08 0.35 2.32
CA VAL A 122 -1.46 1.20 1.19
C VAL A 122 -2.35 2.34 1.70
N VAL A 123 -1.96 3.57 1.38
CA VAL A 123 -2.71 4.79 1.71
C VAL A 123 -3.08 5.50 0.42
N ALA A 124 -4.38 5.54 0.11
CA ALA A 124 -4.91 6.28 -1.03
C ALA A 124 -5.17 7.75 -0.68
N SER A 125 -5.18 8.62 -1.69
CA SER A 125 -5.52 10.04 -1.55
C SER A 125 -6.27 10.58 -2.77
N GLY A 126 -6.92 11.73 -2.60
CA GLY A 126 -7.72 12.39 -3.65
C GLY A 126 -8.88 11.50 -4.12
N GLU A 127 -9.19 11.60 -5.41
CA GLU A 127 -10.31 10.91 -6.08
C GLU A 127 -10.22 9.38 -6.03
N LEU A 128 -9.04 8.82 -5.73
CA LEU A 128 -8.90 7.38 -5.58
C LEU A 128 -9.59 6.87 -4.30
N VAL A 129 -9.69 7.69 -3.26
CA VAL A 129 -10.35 7.32 -1.99
C VAL A 129 -11.83 6.99 -2.20
N PRO A 130 -12.68 7.91 -2.72
CA PRO A 130 -14.08 7.59 -2.97
C PRO A 130 -14.23 6.46 -3.99
N TRP A 131 -13.38 6.38 -5.01
CA TRP A 131 -13.42 5.29 -6.00
C TRP A 131 -13.23 3.89 -5.38
N LEU A 132 -12.29 3.76 -4.43
CA LEU A 132 -12.05 2.52 -3.68
C LEU A 132 -13.19 2.22 -2.71
N ALA A 133 -13.69 3.24 -2.01
CA ALA A 133 -14.76 3.12 -1.03
C ALA A 133 -16.07 2.67 -1.66
N GLU A 134 -16.49 3.26 -2.79
CA GLU A 134 -17.66 2.85 -3.58
C GLU A 134 -17.63 1.37 -3.98
N ARG A 135 -16.42 0.84 -4.20
CA ARG A 135 -16.19 -0.55 -4.61
C ARG A 135 -15.88 -1.47 -3.42
N GLN A 136 -15.90 -0.93 -2.20
CA GLN A 136 -15.62 -1.63 -0.95
C GLN A 136 -14.30 -2.41 -1.01
N LEU A 137 -13.28 -1.80 -1.62
CA LEU A 137 -11.99 -2.43 -1.83
C LEU A 137 -11.04 -2.15 -0.64
N SER A 138 -10.42 -3.22 -0.16
CA SER A 138 -9.26 -3.18 0.74
C SER A 138 -8.05 -3.76 0.01
N ILE A 139 -6.86 -3.26 0.32
CA ILE A 139 -5.64 -3.62 -0.40
C ILE A 139 -4.57 -4.06 0.60
N GLU A 140 -4.12 -5.29 0.45
CA GLU A 140 -2.97 -5.84 1.16
C GLU A 140 -1.77 -5.84 0.22
N ILE A 141 -0.59 -5.54 0.77
CA ILE A 141 0.63 -5.42 -0.02
C ILE A 141 1.83 -6.06 0.68
N SER A 142 2.72 -6.65 -0.11
CA SER A 142 4.04 -7.11 0.31
C SER A 142 5.09 -6.53 -0.64
N ILE A 143 6.21 -6.09 -0.09
CA ILE A 143 7.32 -5.51 -0.84
C ILE A 143 8.63 -6.13 -0.38
N THR A 144 9.53 -6.36 -1.32
CA THR A 144 10.88 -6.84 -1.05
C THR A 144 11.84 -6.27 -2.07
N ASP A 145 13.10 -6.11 -1.70
CA ASP A 145 14.17 -5.71 -2.59
C ASP A 145 15.44 -6.48 -2.28
N GLU A 146 16.25 -6.62 -3.31
CA GLU A 146 17.63 -7.09 -3.27
C GLU A 146 18.49 -6.14 -4.13
N LYS A 147 19.82 -6.33 -4.16
CA LYS A 147 20.77 -5.44 -4.86
C LYS A 147 20.36 -5.03 -6.27
N GLU A 148 19.72 -5.91 -7.03
CA GLU A 148 19.40 -5.66 -8.44
C GLU A 148 17.91 -5.45 -8.72
N TYR A 149 17.03 -5.93 -7.84
CA TYR A 149 15.60 -5.99 -8.10
C TYR A 149 14.76 -5.53 -6.92
N ALA A 150 13.67 -4.85 -7.21
CA ALA A 150 12.58 -4.61 -6.27
C ALA A 150 11.31 -5.31 -6.77
N VAL A 151 10.58 -5.95 -5.87
CA VAL A 151 9.37 -6.69 -6.18
C VAL A 151 8.24 -6.26 -5.23
N ALA A 152 7.03 -6.13 -5.78
CA ALA A 152 5.83 -5.90 -5.01
C ALA A 152 4.71 -6.86 -5.43
N PHE A 153 3.92 -7.27 -4.44
CA PHE A 153 2.69 -8.04 -4.62
C PHE A 153 1.55 -7.33 -3.90
N ALA A 154 0.43 -7.14 -4.57
CA ALA A 154 -0.77 -6.54 -4.03
C ALA A 154 -1.97 -7.46 -4.25
N ILE A 155 -2.84 -7.56 -3.25
CA ILE A 155 -4.13 -8.24 -3.31
C ILE A 155 -5.18 -7.21 -2.98
N ALA A 156 -6.10 -6.97 -3.91
CA ALA A 156 -7.31 -6.20 -3.65
C ALA A 156 -8.44 -7.18 -3.31
N SER A 157 -9.08 -6.99 -2.17
CA SER A 157 -10.24 -7.75 -1.74
C SER A 157 -11.47 -6.85 -1.62
N ARG A 158 -12.64 -7.41 -1.86
CA ARG A 158 -13.94 -6.74 -1.69
C ARG A 158 -14.72 -7.41 -0.58
N ASN A 159 -15.29 -6.61 0.31
CA ASN A 159 -16.32 -7.09 1.23
C ASN A 159 -17.64 -7.22 0.45
N LEU A 160 -18.21 -8.43 0.35
CA LEU A 160 -19.46 -8.67 -0.38
C LEU A 160 -20.71 -8.43 0.47
N GLY A 161 -20.60 -8.10 1.75
CA GLY A 161 -21.75 -8.02 2.66
C GLY A 161 -22.63 -9.29 2.62
N ASN A 162 -23.93 -9.13 2.92
CA ASN A 162 -24.94 -10.20 2.85
C ASN A 162 -25.54 -10.33 1.44
N ILE A 163 -24.72 -10.33 0.37
CA ILE A 163 -25.23 -10.61 -0.98
C ILE A 163 -25.66 -12.08 -1.03
N ARG A 164 -26.97 -12.33 -0.87
CA ARG A 164 -27.61 -13.62 -1.13
C ARG A 164 -27.70 -13.80 -2.64
N ASN A 165 -27.05 -14.84 -3.15
CA ASN A 165 -27.17 -15.24 -4.55
C ASN A 165 -28.58 -15.82 -4.75
N ILE A 166 -29.43 -15.15 -5.52
CA ILE A 166 -30.62 -15.80 -6.08
C ILE A 166 -30.10 -16.60 -7.27
N ALA A 167 -29.50 -17.76 -6.99
CA ALA A 167 -29.30 -18.75 -8.02
C ALA A 167 -30.70 -19.14 -8.51
N SER A 168 -31.02 -18.68 -9.72
CA SER A 168 -32.17 -19.03 -10.54
C SER A 168 -32.89 -20.29 -10.08
N GLU A 169 -34.12 -20.14 -9.60
CA GLU A 169 -35.09 -21.22 -9.54
C GLU A 169 -35.24 -21.81 -10.96
N LYS A 170 -34.51 -22.89 -11.21
CA LYS A 170 -34.94 -23.91 -12.17
C LYS A 170 -35.28 -25.13 -11.33
N THR A 171 -36.58 -25.45 -11.27
CA THR A 171 -37.18 -26.80 -11.30
C THR A 171 -38.47 -26.82 -10.47
N GLN A 172 -39.60 -26.49 -11.10
CA GLN A 172 -40.67 -27.45 -11.45
C GLN A 172 -41.70 -26.77 -12.34
#